data_AF-A0A850M5N4-F1
#
_entry.id   AF-A0A850M5N4-F1
#
_cell.length_a   1.000
_cell.length_b   1.000
_cell.length_c   1.000
_cell.angle_alpha   90.00
_cell.angle_beta   90.00
_cell.angle_gamma   90.00
#
_symmetry.space_group_name_H-M   'P 1'
#
loop_
_entity.id
_entity.type
_entity.pdbx_description
1 polymer ?
#
loop_
_entity_poly.entity_id
_entity_poly.type
_entity_poly.pdbx_seq_one_letter_code
_entity_poly.pdbx_strand_id
1 'polypeptide(L)' 'MLRESEIWTEKYRPMTLRNLIGMDDKLPQLKAFTKKRNLPHLLLVGPPGTE' A
#
# COMPACT_ATOMS: atom_id res chain seq x y z
N MET A 1 -12.73 -6.39 23.05
CA MET A 1 -12.59 -4.95 23.38
C MET A 1 -11.72 -4.29 22.32
N LEU A 2 -12.33 -3.63 21.33
CA LEU A 2 -11.61 -2.64 20.53
C LEU A 2 -11.53 -1.37 21.39
N ARG A 3 -10.32 -0.88 21.65
CA ARG A 3 -10.11 0.32 22.46
C ARG A 3 -10.61 1.54 21.71
N GLU A 4 -11.34 2.38 22.44
CA GLU A 4 -12.16 3.51 22.01
C GLU A 4 -11.32 4.74 21.61
N SER A 5 -10.42 4.54 20.65
CA SER A 5 -9.78 5.62 19.88
C SER A 5 -9.47 5.05 18.50
N GLU A 6 -10.44 5.09 17.59
CA GLU A 6 -10.20 4.79 16.18
C GLU A 6 -9.15 5.78 15.66
N ILE A 7 -7.91 5.32 15.54
CA ILE A 7 -6.87 6.08 14.87
C ILE A 7 -7.31 6.18 13.41
N TRP A 8 -7.65 7.39 12.95
CA TRP A 8 -8.15 7.64 11.60
C TRP A 8 -7.24 7.02 10.52
N THR A 9 -5.92 7.03 10.73
CA THR A 9 -4.98 6.40 9.80
C THR A 9 -5.19 4.89 9.65
N GLU A 10 -5.57 4.18 10.72
CA GLU A 10 -5.85 2.75 10.67
C GLU A 10 -7.23 2.47 10.08
N LYS A 11 -8.23 3.29 10.44
CA LYS A 11 -9.59 3.18 9.92
C LYS A 11 -9.66 3.33 8.40
N TYR A 12 -8.82 4.19 7.83
CA TYR A 12 -8.78 4.48 6.40
C TYR A 12 -7.54 3.90 5.70
N ARG A 13 -6.80 2.99 6.36
CA ARG A 13 -5.63 2.33 5.74
C ARG A 13 -6.08 1.58 4.47
N PRO A 14 -5.46 1.84 3.31
CA PRO A 14 -5.82 1.16 2.07
C PRO A 14 -5.64 -0.37 2.17
N MET A 15 -6.73 -1.11 2.00
CA MET A 15 -6.73 -2.58 2.06
C MET A 15 -6.30 -3.26 0.75
N THR A 16 -6.26 -2.52 -0.35
CA THR A 16 -5.89 -3.06 -1.67
C THR A 16 -5.03 -2.07 -2.46
N LEU A 17 -4.22 -2.59 -3.40
CA LEU A 17 -3.43 -1.77 -4.33
C LEU A 17 -4.28 -0.87 -5.26
N ARG A 18 -5.60 -1.06 -5.30
CA ARG A 18 -6.52 -0.18 -6.04
C ARG A 18 -6.88 1.07 -5.24
N ASN A 19 -6.79 1.01 -3.91
CA ASN A 19 -7.18 2.09 -3.01
C ASN A 19 -5.98 2.96 -2.59
N LEU A 20 -4.76 2.60 -3.01
CA LEU A 20 -3.56 3.42 -2.84
C LEU A 20 -3.61 4.61 -3.79
N ILE A 21 -3.25 5.79 -3.30
CA ILE A 21 -3.26 7.06 -4.02
C ILE A 21 -1.85 7.68 -3.88
N GLY A 22 -1.36 8.37 -4.92
CA GLY A 22 -0.10 9.11 -4.88
C GLY A 22 1.15 8.33 -5.33
N MET A 23 0.97 7.14 -5.90
CA MET A 23 2.06 6.29 -6.42
C MET A 23 1.77 5.84 -7.87
N ASP A 24 1.25 6.74 -8.70
CA ASP A 24 0.68 6.41 -10.02
C ASP A 24 1.71 5.78 -10.98
N ASP A 25 2.99 6.14 -10.86
CA ASP A 25 4.07 5.58 -11.68
C ASP A 25 4.54 4.19 -11.19
N LYS A 26 4.44 3.91 -9.88
CA LYS A 26 4.94 2.68 -9.25
C LYS A 26 3.89 1.56 -9.22
N LEU A 27 2.62 1.91 -8.98
CA LEU A 27 1.52 0.94 -8.84
C LEU A 27 1.31 0.04 -10.06
N PRO A 28 1.45 0.49 -11.32
CA PRO A 28 1.31 -0.36 -12.49
C PRO A 28 2.31 -1.52 -12.50
N GLN A 29 3.56 -1.25 -12.12
CA GLN A 29 4.61 -2.26 -12.09
C GLN A 29 4.35 -3.31 -11.00
N LEU A 30 3.97 -2.88 -9.79
CA LEU A 30 3.61 -3.78 -8.70
C LEU A 30 2.37 -4.63 -9.02
N LYS A 31 1.36 -4.04 -9.68
CA LYS A 31 0.19 -4.77 -10.20
C LYS A 31 0.58 -5.80 -11.26
N ALA A 32 1.58 -5.51 -12.10
CA ALA A 32 2.06 -6.46 -13.10
C ALA A 32 2.77 -7.67 -12.46
N PHE A 33 3.58 -7.46 -11.43
CA PHE A 33 4.25 -8.55 -10.70
C PHE A 33 3.25 -9.47 -9.98
N THR A 34 2.26 -8.88 -9.32
CA THR A 34 1.19 -9.66 -8.64
C THR A 34 0.33 -10.43 -9.64
N LYS A 35 -0.05 -9.84 -10.79
CA LYS A 35 -0.79 -10.53 -11.86
C LYS A 35 -0.01 -11.71 -12.44
N LYS A 36 1.32 -11.56 -12.59
CA LYS A 36 2.22 -12.62 -13.08
C LYS A 36 2.55 -13.67 -12.01
N ARG A 37 2.12 -13.48 -10.76
CA ARG A 37 2.52 -14.28 -9.58
C ARG A 37 4.04 -14.46 -9.48
N ASN A 38 4.77 -13.42 -9.87
CA ASN A 38 6.23 -13.38 -9.83
C ASN A 38 6.64 -12.08 -9.16
N LEU A 39 6.66 -12.10 -7.83
CA LEU A 39 7.04 -10.96 -7.01
C LEU A 39 8.52 -11.11 -6.64
N PRO A 40 9.42 -10.25 -7.15
CA PRO A 40 10.83 -10.29 -6.77
C PRO A 40 11.02 -9.78 -5.33
N HIS A 41 12.26 -9.83 -4.84
CA HIS A 41 12.61 -9.05 -3.64
C HIS A 41 12.42 -7.56 -3.92
N LEU A 42 11.67 -6.89 -3.05
CA LEU A 42 11.36 -5.47 -3.16
C LEU A 42 12.08 -4.71 -2.06
N LEU A 43 12.70 -3.60 -2.43
CA LEU A 43 13.17 -2.58 -1.49
C LEU A 43 12.29 -1.34 -1.70
N LEU A 44 11.49 -1.01 -0.68
CA LEU A 44 10.63 0.16 -0.65
C LEU A 44 11.36 1.27 0.11
N VAL A 45 11.52 2.43 -0.52
CA VAL A 45 12.29 3.58 0.01
C VAL A 45 11.52 4.88 -0.17
N GLY A 46 11.29 5.59 0.93
CA GLY A 46 10.64 6.90 0.89
C GLY A 46 10.38 7.51 2.27
N PRO A 47 9.83 8.74 2.30
CA PRO A 47 9.45 9.42 3.54
C PRO A 47 8.32 8.68 4.30
N PRO A 48 8.17 8.91 5.61
CA PRO A 48 7.10 8.29 6.39
C PRO A 48 5.72 8.67 5.85
N GLY A 49 4.85 7.67 5.68
CA GLY A 49 3.46 7.86 5.26
C GLY A 49 3.25 8.01 3.75
N THR A 50 4.27 7.79 2.92
CA THR A 50 4.19 7.89 1.44
C THR A 50 4.51 6.58 0.71
N GLU A 51 5.03 5.58 1.42
CA GLU A 51 5.34 4.23 0.91
C GLU A 51 4.33 3.20 1.43
#